data_AF-A0A9Q3CZU9-F1
#
_entry.id   AF-A0A9Q3CZU9-F1
#
_cell.length_a   1.000
_cell.length_b   1.000
_cell.length_c   1.000
_cell.angle_alpha   90.00
_cell.angle_beta   90.00
_cell.angle_gamma   90.00
#
_symmetry.space_group_name_H-M   'P 1'
#
loop_
_entity.id
_entity.type
_entity.pdbx_description
1 polymer ?
#
loop_
_entity_poly.entity_id
_entity_poly.type
_entity_poly.pdbx_seq_one_letter_code
_entity_poly.pdbx_strand_id
1 'polypeptide(L)'
;MDTALLIWNRVISWTGIVTNIPSDRDPKFTSALWTNLHQLFGQKVPFNTDYYPQIDGLAERMIQTLEDMVRRICADVLEFNDCDESTHDWCALLPALELEYKRSIHSKTKQTHPILEKGWNPKLPQDSLRKDLVEVHPTAGSF
;
A
#
# COMPACT_ATOMS: atom_id res chain seq x y z
N MET A 1 20.24 -8.60 -6.20
CA MET A 1 19.92 -9.45 -5.03
C MET A 1 19.35 -8.63 -3.89
N ASP A 2 19.94 -7.47 -3.58
CA ASP A 2 19.53 -6.59 -2.47
C ASP A 2 18.05 -6.17 -2.50
N THR A 3 17.51 -5.81 -3.66
CA THR A 3 16.08 -5.44 -3.79
C THR A 3 15.14 -6.62 -3.53
N ALA A 4 15.52 -7.85 -3.89
CA ALA A 4 14.71 -9.04 -3.59
C ALA A 4 14.72 -9.34 -2.07
N LEU A 5 15.85 -9.16 -1.40
CA LEU A 5 15.95 -9.26 0.05
C LEU A 5 15.14 -8.17 0.76
N LEU A 6 15.10 -6.95 0.22
CA LEU A 6 14.27 -5.88 0.75
C LEU A 6 12.78 -6.25 0.69
N ILE A 7 12.30 -6.75 -0.46
CA ILE A 7 10.91 -7.23 -0.61
C ILE A 7 10.63 -8.39 0.35
N TRP A 8 11.55 -9.34 0.46
CA TRP A 8 11.42 -10.45 1.40
C TRP A 8 11.24 -9.96 2.84
N ASN A 9 12.12 -9.08 3.30
CA ASN A 9 12.14 -8.59 4.67
C ASN A 9 10.96 -7.67 5.01
N ARG A 10 10.46 -6.90 4.03
CA ARG A 10 9.43 -5.88 4.26
C ARG A 10 8.01 -6.33 3.93
N VAL A 11 7.85 -7.14 2.89
CA VAL A 11 6.52 -7.56 2.40
C VAL A 11 6.25 -9.00 2.83
N ILE A 12 7.10 -9.93 2.39
CA ILE A 12 6.85 -11.37 2.54
C ILE A 12 6.87 -11.80 4.01
N SER A 13 7.75 -11.23 4.82
CA SER A 13 7.79 -11.50 6.27
C SER A 13 6.47 -11.15 6.99
N TRP A 14 5.68 -10.21 6.44
CA TRP A 14 4.46 -9.70 7.04
C TRP A 14 3.18 -10.27 6.40
N THR A 15 3.21 -10.58 5.10
CA THR A 15 2.09 -11.17 4.34
C THR A 15 2.14 -12.69 4.28
N GLY A 16 3.32 -13.29 4.46
CA GLY A 16 3.58 -14.69 4.15
C GLY A 16 3.94 -14.92 2.68
N ILE A 17 4.36 -16.15 2.36
CA ILE A 17 4.66 -16.58 1.00
C ILE A 17 3.34 -16.94 0.30
N VAL A 18 3.14 -16.35 -0.87
CA VAL A 18 2.01 -16.65 -1.76
C VAL A 18 2.33 -17.87 -2.63
N THR A 19 1.33 -18.71 -2.86
CA THR A 19 1.48 -19.94 -3.66
C THR A 19 1.56 -19.68 -5.15
N ASN A 20 0.95 -18.57 -5.62
CA ASN A 20 0.97 -18.14 -7.00
C ASN A 20 0.81 -16.61 -7.06
N ILE A 21 1.56 -15.94 -7.94
CA ILE A 21 1.43 -14.52 -8.25
C ILE A 21 1.11 -14.42 -9.73
N PRO A 22 -0.18 -14.27 -10.10
CA PRO A 22 -0.54 -13.95 -11.47
C PRO A 22 0.15 -12.64 -11.88
N SER A 23 0.89 -12.68 -12.97
CA SER A 23 1.62 -11.53 -13.50
C SER A 23 1.60 -11.59 -15.02
N ASP A 24 1.59 -10.43 -15.67
CA ASP A 24 1.76 -10.35 -17.11
C ASP A 24 3.21 -10.68 -17.54
N ARG A 25 3.44 -10.76 -18.85
CA ARG A 25 4.77 -11.00 -19.44
C ARG A 25 5.57 -9.72 -19.67
N ASP A 26 5.27 -8.62 -18.96
CA ASP A 26 6.12 -7.43 -19.08
C ASP A 26 7.57 -7.82 -18.68
N PRO A 27 8.58 -7.43 -19.49
CA PRO A 27 9.99 -7.62 -19.16
C PRO A 27 10.38 -7.24 -17.73
N LYS A 28 9.65 -6.30 -17.10
CA LYS A 28 9.81 -5.92 -15.70
C LYS A 28 9.54 -7.09 -14.74
N PHE A 29 8.57 -7.94 -15.03
CA PHE A 29 8.21 -9.13 -14.24
C PHE A 29 9.06 -10.36 -14.55
N THR A 30 9.80 -10.34 -15.66
CA THR A 30 10.81 -11.36 -16.00
C THR A 30 12.24 -10.94 -15.66
N SER A 31 12.39 -9.82 -14.94
CA SER A 31 13.68 -9.24 -14.60
C SER A 31 14.48 -10.05 -13.56
N ALA A 32 15.75 -9.69 -13.39
CA ALA A 32 16.62 -10.29 -12.37
C ALA A 32 16.07 -10.15 -10.94
N LEU A 33 15.23 -9.13 -10.68
CA LEU A 33 14.53 -8.97 -9.40
C LEU A 33 13.66 -10.19 -9.10
N TRP A 34 12.73 -10.51 -10.01
CA TRP A 34 11.74 -11.58 -9.82
C TRP A 34 12.41 -12.95 -9.81
N THR A 35 13.39 -13.16 -10.68
CA THR A 35 14.21 -14.38 -10.64
C THR A 35 14.85 -14.59 -9.27
N ASN A 36 15.46 -13.55 -8.68
CA ASN A 36 16.05 -13.63 -7.35
C ASN A 36 14.99 -13.83 -6.25
N LEU A 37 13.83 -13.17 -6.35
CA LEU A 37 12.76 -13.30 -5.37
C LEU A 37 12.17 -14.73 -5.36
N HIS A 38 11.98 -15.35 -6.53
CA HIS A 38 11.55 -16.74 -6.63
C HIS A 38 12.56 -17.74 -6.09
N GLN A 39 13.87 -17.46 -6.26
CA GLN A 39 14.92 -18.26 -5.62
C GLN A 39 14.80 -18.21 -4.09
N LEU A 40 14.49 -17.03 -3.52
CA LEU A 40 14.23 -16.89 -2.07
C LEU A 40 12.98 -17.67 -1.63
N PHE A 41 11.92 -17.73 -2.47
CA PHE A 41 10.75 -18.58 -2.19
C PHE A 41 11.03 -20.08 -2.23
N GLY A 42 12.17 -20.51 -2.79
CA GLY A 42 12.47 -21.92 -3.03
C GLY A 42 11.57 -22.56 -4.10
N GLN A 43 10.89 -21.76 -4.90
CA GLN A 43 9.95 -22.22 -5.93
C GLN A 43 10.57 -22.13 -7.33
N LYS A 44 10.35 -23.16 -8.15
CA LYS A 44 10.60 -23.08 -9.60
C LYS A 44 9.41 -22.36 -10.23
N VAL A 45 9.67 -21.21 -10.83
CA VAL A 45 8.69 -20.26 -11.36
C VAL A 45 7.65 -20.93 -12.26
N PRO A 46 6.35 -20.94 -11.90
CA PRO A 46 5.31 -20.87 -12.89
C PRO A 46 4.99 -19.39 -13.08
N PHE A 47 5.52 -18.77 -14.13
CA PHE A 47 4.88 -17.57 -14.66
C PHE A 47 3.55 -18.09 -15.20
N ASN A 48 2.51 -18.09 -14.37
CA ASN A 48 1.21 -18.56 -14.80
C ASN A 48 0.76 -17.66 -15.95
N THR A 49 0.75 -18.24 -17.15
CA THR A 49 0.38 -17.63 -18.43
C THR A 49 -1.12 -17.45 -18.61
N ASP A 50 -1.88 -17.68 -17.55
CA ASP A 50 -3.31 -17.68 -17.61
C ASP A 50 -3.77 -16.22 -17.53
N TYR A 51 -4.46 -15.78 -18.57
CA TYR A 51 -5.05 -14.45 -18.62
C TYR A 51 -6.16 -14.35 -17.54
N TYR A 52 -5.94 -13.53 -16.51
CA TYR A 52 -6.89 -13.33 -15.40
C TYR A 52 -7.46 -11.90 -15.41
N PRO A 53 -8.33 -11.55 -16.37
CA PRO A 53 -8.81 -10.17 -16.53
C PRO A 53 -9.52 -9.61 -15.30
N GLN A 54 -10.08 -10.49 -14.45
CA GLN A 54 -10.68 -10.07 -13.18
C GLN A 54 -9.62 -9.64 -12.15
N ILE A 55 -8.51 -10.37 -12.03
CA ILE A 55 -7.42 -10.07 -11.09
C ILE A 55 -6.64 -8.87 -11.60
N ASP A 56 -6.34 -8.84 -12.90
CA ASP A 56 -5.63 -7.73 -13.54
C ASP A 56 -6.44 -6.44 -13.39
N GLY A 57 -7.74 -6.45 -13.70
CA GLY A 57 -8.60 -5.28 -13.53
C GLY A 57 -8.84 -4.89 -12.06
N LEU A 58 -8.60 -5.78 -11.09
CA LEU A 58 -8.58 -5.41 -9.66
C LEU A 58 -7.25 -4.74 -9.30
N ALA A 59 -6.12 -5.28 -9.76
CA ALA A 59 -4.80 -4.71 -9.56
C ALA A 59 -4.69 -3.32 -10.17
N GLU A 60 -5.15 -3.11 -11.40
CA GLU A 60 -5.16 -1.81 -12.07
C GLU A 60 -5.94 -0.75 -11.29
N ARG A 61 -7.15 -1.09 -10.80
CA ARG A 61 -7.96 -0.17 -9.98
C ARG A 61 -7.29 0.17 -8.65
N MET A 62 -6.61 -0.81 -8.04
CA MET A 62 -5.84 -0.60 -6.82
C MET A 62 -4.66 0.33 -7.08
N ILE A 63 -3.90 0.10 -8.16
CA ILE A 63 -2.77 0.95 -8.55
C ILE A 63 -3.23 2.39 -8.79
N GLN A 64 -4.32 2.60 -9.55
CA GLN A 64 -4.89 3.94 -9.78
C GLN A 64 -5.26 4.64 -8.48
N THR A 65 -5.86 3.93 -7.53
CA THR A 65 -6.22 4.49 -6.21
C THR A 65 -4.97 4.95 -5.45
N LEU A 66 -3.91 4.13 -5.45
CA LEU A 66 -2.65 4.45 -4.77
C LEU A 66 -1.93 5.62 -5.46
N GLU A 67 -1.91 5.66 -6.79
CA GLU A 67 -1.35 6.78 -7.55
C GLU A 67 -2.07 8.11 -7.25
N ASP A 68 -3.41 8.09 -7.19
CA ASP A 68 -4.20 9.26 -6.83
C ASP A 68 -3.91 9.73 -5.41
N MET A 69 -3.72 8.80 -4.47
CA MET A 69 -3.35 9.10 -3.09
C MET A 69 -1.96 9.76 -3.02
N VAL A 70 -0.97 9.21 -3.72
CA VAL A 70 0.38 9.81 -3.79
C VAL A 70 0.32 11.19 -4.43
N ARG A 71 -0.43 11.35 -5.54
CA ARG A 71 -0.56 12.64 -6.24
C ARG A 71 -1.13 13.72 -5.33
N ARG A 72 -2.15 13.40 -4.52
CA ARG A 72 -2.73 14.34 -3.54
C ARG A 72 -1.74 14.71 -2.45
N ILE A 73 -1.00 13.76 -1.90
CA ILE A 73 0.03 14.06 -0.90
C ILE A 73 1.10 14.97 -1.47
N CYS A 74 1.58 14.66 -2.68
CA CYS A 74 2.56 15.51 -3.34
C CYS A 74 2.00 16.93 -3.54
N ALA A 75 0.76 17.08 -4.02
CA ALA A 75 0.14 18.38 -4.28
C ALA A 75 -0.20 19.21 -3.03
N ASP A 76 -0.71 18.56 -1.97
CA ASP A 76 -1.35 19.25 -0.83
C ASP A 76 -0.49 19.28 0.44
N VAL A 77 0.45 18.35 0.61
CA VAL A 77 1.20 18.16 1.87
C VAL A 77 2.67 18.57 1.75
N LEU A 78 3.26 18.38 0.57
CA LEU A 78 4.61 18.82 0.28
C LEU A 78 4.53 20.22 -0.35
N GLU A 79 4.98 21.25 0.37
CA GLU A 79 5.21 22.55 -0.26
C GLU A 79 6.28 22.38 -1.34
N PHE A 80 5.88 22.44 -2.61
CA PHE A 80 6.79 22.49 -3.76
C PHE A 80 7.50 23.84 -3.79
N ASN A 81 8.46 24.05 -2.89
CA ASN A 81 9.31 25.23 -2.93
C ASN A 81 10.43 24.99 -3.94
N ASP A 82 10.34 25.65 -5.11
CA ASP A 82 11.30 25.63 -6.22
C ASP A 82 12.68 26.27 -5.88
N CYS A 83 13.03 26.39 -4.61
CA CYS A 83 14.23 27.09 -4.16
C CYS A 83 15.11 26.17 -3.31
N ASP A 84 16.21 25.72 -3.94
CA ASP A 84 17.42 25.08 -3.39
C ASP A 84 17.26 23.93 -2.37
N GLU A 85 17.76 22.76 -2.77
CA GLU A 85 18.15 21.61 -1.92
C GLU A 85 17.10 21.00 -0.98
N SER A 86 15.81 21.23 -1.21
CA SER A 86 14.76 20.43 -0.55
C SER A 86 14.56 19.12 -1.31
N THR A 87 15.15 18.03 -0.81
CA THR A 87 14.94 16.69 -1.36
C THR A 87 13.50 16.26 -1.10
N HIS A 88 12.72 16.21 -2.17
CA HIS A 88 11.32 15.82 -2.19
C HIS A 88 11.20 14.31 -1.87
N ASP A 89 10.97 13.97 -0.61
CA ASP A 89 10.95 12.56 -0.19
C ASP A 89 9.52 12.04 0.07
N TRP A 90 8.72 12.00 -1.00
CA TRP A 90 7.40 11.34 -0.96
C TRP A 90 7.53 9.85 -0.61
N CYS A 91 8.70 9.23 -0.84
CA CYS A 91 8.99 7.86 -0.44
C CYS A 91 8.96 7.71 1.09
N ALA A 92 9.44 8.71 1.85
CA ALA A 92 9.33 8.71 3.31
C ALA A 92 7.88 8.75 3.82
N LEU A 93 6.93 9.24 3.02
CA LEU A 93 5.50 9.29 3.36
C LEU A 93 4.73 8.01 3.00
N LEU A 94 5.31 7.13 2.18
CA LEU A 94 4.65 5.88 1.75
C LEU A 94 4.16 5.00 2.91
N PRO A 95 4.90 4.80 4.01
CA PRO A 95 4.41 4.01 5.14
C PRO A 95 3.16 4.60 5.80
N ALA A 96 3.07 5.93 5.88
CA ALA A 96 1.88 6.60 6.41
C ALA A 96 0.69 6.47 5.45
N LEU A 97 0.95 6.60 4.15
CA LEU A 97 -0.08 6.44 3.12
C LEU A 97 -0.62 5.00 3.06
N GLU A 98 0.25 4.00 3.12
CA GLU A 98 -0.11 2.59 3.16
C GLU A 98 -1.03 2.29 4.35
N LEU A 99 -0.70 2.84 5.51
CA LEU A 99 -1.47 2.68 6.73
C LEU A 99 -2.86 3.32 6.62
N GLU A 100 -2.95 4.55 6.11
CA GLU A 100 -4.24 5.23 5.88
C GLU A 100 -5.08 4.49 4.83
N TYR A 101 -4.47 4.01 3.74
CA TYR A 101 -5.14 3.16 2.76
C TYR A 101 -5.73 1.91 3.41
N LYS A 102 -4.92 1.15 4.16
CA LYS A 102 -5.37 -0.06 4.85
C LYS A 102 -6.49 0.21 5.85
N ARG A 103 -6.44 1.37 6.53
CA ARG A 103 -7.47 1.80 7.49
C ARG A 103 -8.73 2.37 6.85
N SER A 104 -8.73 2.68 5.56
CA SER A 104 -9.92 3.14 4.86
C SER A 104 -10.99 2.05 4.83
N ILE A 105 -12.25 2.44 4.99
CA ILE A 105 -13.38 1.50 4.91
C ILE A 105 -13.66 1.24 3.44
N HIS A 106 -13.45 -0.01 3.01
CA HIS A 106 -13.66 -0.36 1.62
C HIS A 106 -15.16 -0.37 1.28
N SER A 107 -15.52 0.26 0.16
CA SER A 107 -16.90 0.61 -0.18
C SER A 107 -17.85 -0.58 -0.28
N LYS A 108 -17.34 -1.76 -0.66
CA LYS A 108 -18.11 -3.00 -0.84
C LYS A 108 -18.19 -3.84 0.44
N THR A 109 -17.07 -4.05 1.11
CA THR A 109 -16.98 -4.92 2.31
C THR A 109 -17.46 -4.21 3.56
N LYS A 110 -17.50 -2.86 3.53
CA LYS A 110 -17.82 -2.01 4.69
C LYS A 110 -16.89 -2.26 5.88
N GLN A 111 -15.71 -2.80 5.61
CA GLN A 111 -14.67 -3.12 6.59
C GLN A 111 -13.33 -2.60 6.10
N THR A 112 -12.40 -2.41 7.03
CA THR A 112 -11.01 -2.05 6.74
C THR A 112 -10.21 -3.30 6.35
N HIS A 113 -9.10 -3.10 5.66
CA HIS A 113 -8.26 -4.20 5.18
C HIS A 113 -7.67 -5.06 6.33
N PRO A 114 -7.11 -4.47 7.41
CA PRO A 114 -6.58 -5.26 8.53
C PRO A 114 -7.63 -6.09 9.26
N ILE A 115 -8.89 -5.64 9.30
CA ILE A 115 -10.00 -6.41 9.88
C ILE A 115 -10.26 -7.66 9.04
N LEU A 116 -10.27 -7.55 7.72
CA LEU A 116 -10.50 -8.67 6.81
C LEU A 116 -9.34 -9.68 6.81
N GLU A 117 -8.10 -9.20 6.86
CA GLU A 117 -6.92 -10.06 6.80
C GLU A 117 -6.49 -10.64 8.14
N LYS A 118 -6.51 -9.81 9.19
CA LYS A 118 -5.89 -10.12 10.49
C LYS A 118 -6.87 -10.06 11.66
N GLY A 119 -8.10 -9.56 11.44
CA GLY A 119 -9.13 -9.47 12.48
C GLY A 119 -8.99 -8.29 13.43
N TRP A 120 -8.03 -7.38 13.23
CA TRP A 120 -7.83 -6.21 14.10
C TRP A 120 -7.28 -5.01 13.33
N ASN A 121 -7.62 -3.80 13.77
CA ASN A 121 -7.01 -2.57 13.29
C ASN A 121 -5.87 -2.14 14.21
N PRO A 122 -4.70 -1.74 13.66
CA PRO A 122 -3.64 -1.16 14.45
C PRO A 122 -4.07 0.18 15.03
N LYS A 123 -3.80 0.37 16.32
CA LYS A 123 -4.00 1.65 17.00
C LYS A 123 -2.92 2.61 16.57
N LEU A 124 -3.32 3.82 16.17
CA LEU A 124 -2.41 4.91 15.86
C LEU A 124 -2.32 5.90 17.02
N PRO A 125 -1.23 6.70 17.05
CA PRO A 125 -1.10 7.78 18.02
C PRO A 125 -2.36 8.67 18.06
N GLN A 126 -2.93 9.00 16.89
CA GLN A 126 -4.16 9.80 16.79
C GLN A 126 -5.39 9.15 17.45
N ASP A 127 -5.50 7.82 17.47
CA ASP A 127 -6.61 7.13 18.16
C ASP A 127 -6.47 7.25 19.69
N SER A 128 -5.25 7.45 20.18
CA SER A 128 -4.97 7.68 21.60
C SER A 128 -5.23 9.15 21.97
N LEU A 129 -4.93 10.08 21.07
CA LEU A 129 -5.19 11.52 21.23
C LEU A 129 -6.68 11.86 21.13
N ARG A 130 -7.46 11.12 20.33
CA ARG A 130 -8.90 11.38 20.10
C ARG A 130 -9.83 11.01 21.25
N LYS A 131 -9.36 10.40 22.34
CA LYS A 131 -10.22 10.15 23.52
C LYS A 131 -10.56 11.42 24.28
N ASP A 132 -9.71 12.45 24.17
CA ASP A 132 -9.80 13.65 25.01
C ASP A 132 -10.02 14.95 24.20
N LEU A 133 -10.08 14.87 22.87
CA LEU A 133 -10.24 16.03 22.00
C LEU A 133 -11.70 16.22 21.60
N VAL A 134 -12.45 16.79 22.56
CA VAL A 134 -13.72 17.51 22.45
C VAL A 134 -14.88 16.74 21.80
N GLU A 135 -15.86 16.33 22.63
CA GLU A 135 -17.23 16.18 22.15
C GLU A 135 -17.71 17.54 21.63
N VAL A 136 -17.72 17.70 20.31
CA VAL A 136 -18.31 18.88 19.68
C VAL A 136 -19.81 18.78 19.90
N HIS A 137 -20.32 19.63 20.80
CA HIS A 137 -21.75 19.74 21.08
C HIS A 137 -22.53 19.97 19.77
N PRO A 138 -23.68 19.31 19.56
CA PRO A 138 -24.38 19.29 18.26
C PRO A 138 -24.75 20.67 17.67
N THR A 139 -24.76 21.74 18.46
CA THR A 139 -24.97 23.13 17.98
C THR A 139 -23.73 23.83 17.44
N ALA A 140 -22.52 23.27 17.58
CA ALA A 140 -21.29 23.87 17.05
C ALA A 140 -21.10 23.63 15.54
N GLY A 141 -21.95 22.83 14.89
CA GLY A 141 -21.96 22.62 13.43
C GLY A 141 -22.85 23.59 12.65
N SER A 142 -23.43 24.60 13.31
CA SER A 142 -24.42 25.52 12.73
C SER A 142 -24.02 27.00 12.82
N PHE A 143 -22.72 27.30 12.78
CA PHE A 143 -22.21 28.65 12.46
C PHE A 143 -21.52 28.64 11.10
#